data_AF-A0A957SXE8-F1
#
_entry.id   AF-A0A957SXE8-F1
#
_cell.length_a   1.000
_cell.length_b   1.000
_cell.length_c   1.000
_cell.angle_alpha   90.00
_cell.angle_beta   90.00
_cell.angle_gamma   90.00
#
_symmetry.space_group_name_H-M   'P 1'
#
loop_
_entity.id
_entity.type
_entity.pdbx_description
1 polymer ?
#
loop_
_entity_poly.entity_id
_entity_poly.type
_entity_poly.pdbx_seq_one_letter_code
_entity_poly.pdbx_strand_id
1 'polypeptide(L)'
;MNHFYRLPRRGRVVVCVSSLLLLLAFALVPAAPAVAHLAAVPVRDDQAQELQSAAAVDWLEPRGLSIATLVGLIPEDHLRNAIVAYRPGYGLVQYVSGKRDGNTVTINVKLTPRYLTFGADVMTRVGCLGQMGVYDEWMGAVQASHMRVFAGGNEITSKAVYAEYAYAGQKKPDEDVSNYFRYDMYKGNPTFAGNGALEVPANMGCTYVFSGRHANLTATFTMQDSSPIQVEPLGNETFTFHSYIGVGNAGQLDSLREQMQRRFGSRHEKFSLSPPAGADYFLVTYPPTPVEPYPDTMEEDNVPLAASGTYRIGREDNTLSVDHTASMAMPLHGQWQDADQSGGDFLNFFGDGTRLAAPEYFVPAGVGYNSCMRSGGCSDALLDQIFNTGMKMTIHYYRITRTADGLTRIPLRQVGTSWKGFAAQSAGVQSDAMSHAAELVDAMQTMQVQVEAARKKRGRDEVVFLPIVRYPVQPTPVPTPQIPPDDASGCPCGWFDSIGRMFDFIPPQ
;
A
#
# COMPACT_ATOMS: atom_id res chain seq x y z
N MET A 1 -47.96 -29.50 56.86
CA MET A 1 -47.39 -29.06 58.16
C MET A 1 -46.71 -27.71 57.93
N ASN A 2 -47.08 -26.74 58.76
CA ASN A 2 -46.73 -25.30 58.74
C ASN A 2 -45.23 -25.08 59.06
N HIS A 3 -44.52 -24.03 58.60
CA HIS A 3 -44.63 -22.59 58.92
C HIS A 3 -43.85 -21.77 57.86
N PHE A 4 -44.37 -20.69 57.25
CA PHE A 4 -44.58 -19.28 57.68
C PHE A 4 -43.34 -18.34 57.75
N TYR A 5 -43.25 -17.46 56.73
CA TYR A 5 -42.94 -15.99 56.68
C TYR A 5 -41.76 -15.33 57.44
N ARG A 6 -41.01 -14.45 56.74
CA ARG A 6 -41.05 -12.96 56.84
C ARG A 6 -39.91 -12.22 56.07
N LEU A 7 -40.27 -11.32 55.16
CA LEU A 7 -39.62 -10.00 54.93
C LEU A 7 -40.24 -8.98 55.92
N PRO A 8 -39.69 -7.79 56.30
CA PRO A 8 -39.15 -6.69 55.45
C PRO A 8 -37.94 -5.93 56.12
N ARG A 9 -37.31 -4.83 55.67
CA ARG A 9 -37.77 -3.45 55.36
C ARG A 9 -36.65 -2.55 54.79
N ARG A 10 -37.10 -1.54 54.05
CA ARG A 10 -36.47 -0.27 53.62
C ARG A 10 -35.76 0.49 54.75
N GLY A 11 -34.68 1.19 54.39
CA GLY A 11 -34.17 2.36 55.11
C GLY A 11 -33.46 3.32 54.14
N ARG A 12 -34.12 4.44 53.82
CA ARG A 12 -33.48 5.62 53.23
C ARG A 12 -32.83 6.40 54.38
N VAL A 13 -31.58 6.83 54.22
CA VAL A 13 -30.97 7.88 55.06
C VAL A 13 -30.58 9.02 54.14
N VAL A 14 -31.21 10.17 54.37
CA VAL A 14 -30.81 11.48 53.89
C VAL A 14 -30.06 12.13 55.04
N VAL A 15 -28.82 12.56 54.82
CA VAL A 15 -28.16 13.58 55.62
C VAL A 15 -27.46 14.54 54.66
N CYS A 16 -27.95 15.77 54.61
CA CYS A 16 -27.22 16.92 54.11
C CYS A 16 -26.24 17.40 55.19
N VAL A 17 -25.14 18.03 54.76
CA VAL A 17 -24.68 19.38 55.16
C VAL A 17 -23.13 19.46 55.21
N SER A 18 -22.64 20.45 54.43
CA SER A 18 -21.43 21.28 54.60
C SER A 18 -20.02 20.73 54.32
N SER A 19 -19.48 21.24 53.21
CA SER A 19 -18.33 22.15 53.15
C SER A 19 -17.27 22.06 54.25
N LEU A 20 -16.09 21.55 53.91
CA LEU A 20 -14.82 22.04 54.48
C LEU A 20 -13.68 21.88 53.45
N LEU A 21 -13.17 23.03 53.00
CA LEU A 21 -11.89 23.17 52.31
C LEU A 21 -10.76 22.67 53.21
N LEU A 22 -9.84 21.85 52.70
CA LEU A 22 -8.43 21.89 53.12
C LEU A 22 -7.49 21.39 52.00
N LEU A 23 -6.80 22.34 51.40
CA LEU A 23 -5.43 22.33 50.87
C LEU A 23 -4.73 20.96 50.69
N LEU A 24 -4.51 20.58 49.43
CA LEU A 24 -3.30 19.85 49.03
C LEU A 24 -2.87 20.32 47.63
N ALA A 25 -1.96 21.29 47.63
CA ALA A 25 -1.20 21.72 46.48
C ALA A 25 -0.13 20.65 46.18
N PHE A 26 -0.41 19.75 45.23
CA PHE A 26 0.63 19.02 44.53
C PHE A 26 0.88 19.71 43.19
N ALA A 27 2.09 20.24 43.04
CA ALA A 27 2.61 20.77 41.80
C ALA A 27 2.67 19.67 40.73
N LEU A 28 1.66 19.61 39.87
CA LEU A 28 1.73 18.91 38.59
C LEU A 28 2.52 19.82 37.63
N VAL A 29 3.85 19.62 37.58
CA VAL A 29 4.64 20.06 36.43
C VAL A 29 4.29 19.10 35.28
N PRO A 30 3.66 19.56 34.18
CA PRO A 30 3.55 18.71 33.00
C PRO A 30 4.96 18.49 32.46
N ALA A 31 5.46 17.25 32.56
CA ALA A 31 6.61 16.85 31.79
C ALA A 31 6.25 17.02 30.30
N ALA A 32 6.87 18.00 29.64
CA ALA A 32 6.77 18.13 28.20
C ALA A 32 7.21 16.80 27.57
N PRO A 33 6.43 16.22 26.64
CA PRO A 33 6.87 15.03 25.94
C PRO A 33 8.17 15.36 25.22
N ALA A 34 9.22 14.58 25.49
CA ALA A 34 10.45 14.64 24.71
C ALA A 34 10.10 14.26 23.27
N VAL A 35 10.00 15.26 22.39
CA VAL A 35 9.88 15.03 20.95
C VAL A 35 11.21 14.45 20.50
N ALA A 36 11.27 13.13 20.37
CA ALA A 36 12.38 12.48 19.70
C ALA A 36 12.40 12.98 18.25
N HIS A 37 13.38 13.80 17.90
CA HIS A 37 13.63 14.17 16.51
C HIS A 37 13.99 12.90 15.75
N LEU A 38 13.02 12.35 15.02
CA LEU A 38 13.28 11.37 13.98
C LEU A 38 14.07 12.09 12.90
N ALA A 39 15.37 11.78 12.81
CA ALA A 39 16.17 12.18 11.66
C ALA A 39 15.51 11.59 10.39
N ALA A 40 15.47 12.37 9.31
CA ALA A 40 15.06 11.86 8.01
C ALA A 40 15.91 10.63 7.67
N VAL A 41 15.28 9.59 7.13
CA VAL A 41 15.99 8.42 6.63
C VAL A 41 16.97 8.92 5.56
N PRO A 42 18.29 8.76 5.74
CA PRO A 42 19.23 9.17 4.71
C PRO A 42 18.94 8.35 3.46
N VAL A 43 18.63 9.03 2.36
CA VAL A 43 18.57 8.43 1.03
C VAL A 43 19.96 7.88 0.75
N ARG A 44 20.09 6.59 0.45
CA ARG A 44 21.41 6.00 0.13
C ARG A 44 21.99 6.66 -1.11
N ASP A 45 23.32 6.72 -1.22
CA ASP A 45 23.99 7.39 -2.35
C ASP A 45 23.59 6.81 -3.72
N ASP A 46 23.30 5.50 -3.81
CA ASP A 46 22.76 4.85 -5.01
C ASP A 46 21.34 5.34 -5.37
N GLN A 47 20.45 5.46 -4.37
CA GLN A 47 19.13 6.06 -4.53
C GLN A 47 19.19 7.55 -4.86
N ALA A 48 20.13 8.30 -4.26
CA ALA A 48 20.29 9.71 -4.51
C ALA A 48 20.74 9.94 -5.95
N GLN A 49 21.63 9.09 -6.48
CA GLN A 49 22.11 9.16 -7.85
C GLN A 49 21.04 8.75 -8.88
N GLU A 50 20.17 7.79 -8.53
CA GLU A 50 19.02 7.39 -9.37
C GLU A 50 17.88 8.43 -9.33
N LEU A 51 17.56 9.00 -8.16
CA LEU A 51 16.59 10.08 -7.99
C LEU A 51 17.05 11.42 -8.58
N GLN A 52 18.37 11.68 -8.63
CA GLN A 52 18.95 12.92 -9.18
C GLN A 52 19.17 12.89 -10.70
N SER A 53 19.12 11.72 -11.35
CA SER A 53 19.35 11.61 -12.80
C SER A 53 18.08 11.58 -13.64
N ALA A 54 16.92 11.97 -13.08
CA ALA A 54 15.63 12.00 -13.78
C ALA A 54 15.70 12.89 -15.03
N ALA A 55 16.13 12.33 -16.15
CA ALA A 55 15.72 12.79 -17.47
C ALA A 55 14.19 12.90 -17.40
N ALA A 56 13.65 14.05 -17.83
CA ALA A 56 12.22 14.29 -17.78
C ALA A 56 11.49 13.11 -18.44
N VAL A 57 10.75 12.34 -17.63
CA VAL A 57 10.01 11.20 -18.15
C VAL A 57 8.83 11.74 -18.94
N ASP A 58 8.70 11.30 -20.18
CA ASP A 58 7.67 11.70 -21.14
C ASP A 58 6.30 11.09 -20.83
N TRP A 59 6.24 9.99 -20.09
CA TRP A 59 4.99 9.42 -19.56
C TRP A 59 5.24 8.47 -18.38
N LEU A 60 4.22 8.28 -17.53
CA LEU A 60 4.20 7.27 -16.46
C LEU A 60 2.91 6.45 -16.49
N GLU A 61 2.94 5.27 -15.88
CA GLU A 61 1.72 4.55 -15.57
C GLU A 61 0.88 5.29 -14.51
N PRO A 62 -0.46 5.20 -14.58
CA PRO A 62 -1.32 5.67 -13.51
C PRO A 62 -0.99 4.98 -12.19
N ARG A 63 -1.15 5.72 -11.08
CA ARG A 63 -0.88 5.22 -9.74
C ARG A 63 -2.00 5.61 -8.80
N GLY A 64 -2.42 4.68 -7.96
CA GLY A 64 -3.36 4.96 -6.88
C GLY A 64 -2.68 5.74 -5.77
N LEU A 65 -3.43 6.65 -5.14
CA LEU A 65 -3.04 7.25 -3.87
C LEU A 65 -3.13 6.20 -2.77
N SER A 66 -1.97 5.78 -2.25
CA SER A 66 -1.89 4.80 -1.18
C SER A 66 -2.61 5.30 0.08
N ILE A 67 -3.22 4.37 0.81
CA ILE A 67 -3.74 4.62 2.17
C ILE A 67 -2.71 5.33 3.04
N ALA A 68 -1.42 5.01 2.89
CA ALA A 68 -0.37 5.62 3.68
C ALA A 68 -0.32 7.15 3.56
N THR A 69 -0.63 7.67 2.37
CA THR A 69 -0.71 9.11 2.12
C THR A 69 -2.00 9.71 2.67
N LEU A 70 -3.12 8.98 2.63
CA LEU A 70 -4.44 9.44 3.07
C LEU A 70 -4.61 9.48 4.60
N VAL A 71 -3.77 8.80 5.37
CA VAL A 71 -3.84 8.82 6.85
C VAL A 71 -3.82 10.25 7.39
N GLY A 72 -4.83 10.57 8.20
CA GLY A 72 -5.01 11.88 8.80
C GLY A 72 -5.51 12.98 7.85
N LEU A 73 -5.75 12.66 6.57
CA LEU A 73 -6.36 13.56 5.59
C LEU A 73 -7.85 13.25 5.36
N ILE A 74 -8.28 12.01 5.65
CA ILE A 74 -9.66 11.56 5.55
C ILE A 74 -10.12 10.92 6.87
N PRO A 75 -11.44 10.69 7.07
CA PRO A 75 -11.95 10.04 8.27
C PRO A 75 -11.34 8.64 8.48
N GLU A 76 -10.90 8.35 9.71
CA GLU A 76 -10.26 7.08 10.09
C GLU A 76 -11.10 5.84 9.73
N ASP A 77 -12.42 5.94 9.89
CA ASP A 77 -13.32 4.82 9.60
C ASP A 77 -13.45 4.52 8.09
N HIS A 78 -13.02 5.41 7.20
CA HIS A 78 -12.89 5.10 5.77
C HIS A 78 -11.70 4.15 5.50
N LEU A 79 -10.68 4.16 6.38
CA LEU A 79 -9.46 3.38 6.22
C LEU A 79 -9.48 2.06 6.99
N ARG A 80 -10.30 1.95 8.04
CA ARG A 80 -10.37 0.78 8.91
C ARG A 80 -10.60 -0.51 8.11
N ASN A 81 -9.75 -1.51 8.33
CA ASN A 81 -9.77 -2.82 7.66
C ASN A 81 -9.50 -2.78 6.15
N ALA A 82 -9.16 -1.63 5.58
CA ALA A 82 -8.82 -1.53 4.17
C ALA A 82 -7.54 -2.32 3.85
N ILE A 83 -7.48 -2.86 2.63
CA ILE A 83 -6.34 -3.64 2.15
C ILE A 83 -5.31 -2.64 1.64
N VAL A 84 -4.21 -2.46 2.36
CA VAL A 84 -3.15 -1.50 2.00
C VAL A 84 -2.36 -2.02 0.82
N ALA A 85 -2.00 -3.30 0.87
CA ALA A 85 -1.29 -3.98 -0.19
C ALA A 85 -1.63 -5.47 -0.16
N TYR A 86 -1.68 -6.07 -1.34
CA TYR A 86 -1.79 -7.51 -1.52
C TYR A 86 -1.01 -7.91 -2.75
N ARG A 87 -0.34 -9.06 -2.65
CA ARG A 87 0.26 -9.71 -3.79
C ARG A 87 0.13 -11.23 -3.62
N PRO A 88 -0.37 -11.96 -4.63
CA PRO A 88 -0.42 -13.42 -4.62
C PRO A 88 0.87 -14.04 -4.13
N GLY A 89 0.82 -14.83 -3.06
CA GLY A 89 2.00 -15.50 -2.51
C GLY A 89 3.01 -14.64 -1.73
N TYR A 90 2.73 -13.35 -1.54
CA TYR A 90 3.55 -12.44 -0.73
C TYR A 90 2.85 -11.92 0.53
N GLY A 91 1.54 -12.15 0.62
CA GLY A 91 0.74 -11.89 1.80
C GLY A 91 -0.16 -10.66 1.66
N LEU A 92 -0.82 -10.32 2.76
CA LEU A 92 -1.80 -9.24 2.84
C LEU A 92 -1.38 -8.25 3.93
N VAL A 93 -1.41 -6.96 3.60
CA VAL A 93 -1.23 -5.86 4.55
C VAL A 93 -2.58 -5.17 4.73
N GLN A 94 -3.09 -5.18 5.96
CA GLN A 94 -4.41 -4.64 6.27
C GLN A 94 -4.29 -3.50 7.28
N TYR A 95 -4.93 -2.38 6.99
CA TYR A 95 -4.92 -1.20 7.86
C TYR A 95 -5.68 -1.45 9.17
N VAL A 96 -5.06 -1.09 10.30
CA VAL A 96 -5.67 -1.18 11.63
C VAL A 96 -5.95 0.21 12.19
N SER A 97 -4.93 1.08 12.19
CA SER A 97 -5.06 2.47 12.62
C SER A 97 -3.94 3.34 12.10
N GLY A 98 -4.13 4.67 12.15
CA GLY A 98 -3.08 5.60 11.81
C GLY A 98 -3.29 6.98 12.41
N LYS A 99 -2.24 7.79 12.36
CA LYS A 99 -2.30 9.20 12.74
C LYS A 99 -1.26 10.00 11.96
N ARG A 100 -1.58 11.27 11.75
CA ARG A 100 -0.69 12.28 11.18
C ARG A 100 -0.50 13.40 12.20
N ASP A 101 0.75 13.67 12.56
CA ASP A 101 1.16 14.76 13.44
C ASP A 101 2.20 15.62 12.71
N GLY A 102 1.74 16.74 12.15
CA GLY A 102 2.48 17.48 11.13
C GLY A 102 2.80 16.58 9.93
N ASN A 103 4.09 16.46 9.59
CA ASN A 103 4.57 15.58 8.52
C ASN A 103 4.84 14.14 9.00
N THR A 104 4.76 13.86 10.31
CA THR A 104 5.00 12.52 10.82
C THR A 104 3.72 11.69 10.70
N VAL A 105 3.80 10.60 9.95
CA VAL A 105 2.70 9.64 9.81
C VAL A 105 3.07 8.34 10.50
N THR A 106 2.21 7.85 11.38
CA THR A 106 2.34 6.53 12.01
C THR A 106 1.17 5.66 11.58
N ILE A 107 1.46 4.44 11.13
CA ILE A 107 0.46 3.48 10.63
C ILE A 107 0.68 2.14 11.30
N ASN A 108 -0.38 1.58 11.86
CA ASN A 108 -0.41 0.22 12.37
C ASN A 108 -1.18 -0.66 11.40
N VAL A 109 -0.59 -1.80 11.08
CA VAL A 109 -1.17 -2.78 10.17
C VAL A 109 -1.20 -4.16 10.79
N LYS A 110 -2.15 -4.97 10.34
CA LYS A 110 -2.15 -6.42 10.49
C LYS A 110 -1.48 -7.01 9.25
N LEU A 111 -0.56 -7.96 9.47
CA LEU A 111 0.13 -8.67 8.40
C LEU A 111 -0.39 -10.10 8.36
N THR A 112 -0.92 -10.52 7.21
CA THR A 112 -1.16 -11.94 6.93
C THR A 112 0.03 -12.46 6.14
N PRO A 113 0.90 -13.27 6.75
CA PRO A 113 2.15 -13.69 6.12
C PRO A 113 1.92 -14.71 5.01
N ARG A 114 3.01 -15.08 4.34
CA ARG A 114 3.15 -16.34 3.62
C ARG A 114 4.35 -17.11 4.14
N TYR A 115 4.26 -18.43 4.11
CA TYR A 115 5.32 -19.32 4.54
C TYR A 115 6.09 -19.84 3.34
N LEU A 116 7.41 -19.85 3.47
CA LEU A 116 8.34 -20.33 2.48
C LEU A 116 9.20 -21.40 3.13
N THR A 117 9.49 -22.47 2.40
CA THR A 117 10.42 -23.49 2.86
C THR A 117 11.72 -23.38 2.09
N PHE A 118 12.81 -23.17 2.82
CA PHE A 118 14.18 -23.14 2.30
C PHE A 118 14.98 -24.25 2.99
N GLY A 119 15.14 -25.38 2.29
CA GLY A 119 15.73 -26.58 2.89
C GLY A 119 14.83 -27.14 3.99
N ALA A 120 15.34 -27.23 5.22
CA ALA A 120 14.57 -27.67 6.39
C ALA A 120 13.90 -26.53 7.16
N ASP A 121 14.19 -25.28 6.81
CA ASP A 121 13.70 -24.11 7.54
C ASP A 121 12.44 -23.54 6.90
N VAL A 122 11.46 -23.21 7.76
CA VAL A 122 10.30 -22.42 7.37
C VAL A 122 10.56 -20.95 7.71
N MET A 123 10.41 -20.09 6.72
CA MET A 123 10.53 -18.65 6.84
C MET A 123 9.17 -17.96 6.69
N THR A 124 9.07 -16.76 7.25
CA THR A 124 7.86 -15.93 7.22
C THR A 124 8.08 -14.75 6.29
N ARG A 125 7.24 -14.62 5.27
CA ARG A 125 7.25 -13.53 4.30
C ARG A 125 6.09 -12.58 4.59
N VAL A 126 6.35 -11.27 4.58
CA VAL A 126 5.33 -10.22 4.78
C VAL A 126 5.52 -9.06 3.79
N GLY A 127 4.42 -8.46 3.37
CA GLY A 127 4.41 -7.25 2.55
C GLY A 127 4.63 -5.96 3.35
N CYS A 128 4.63 -4.82 2.64
CA CYS A 128 4.72 -3.48 3.23
C CYS A 128 3.63 -2.54 2.69
N LEU A 129 3.78 -1.22 2.88
CA LEU A 129 2.73 -0.25 2.57
C LEU A 129 2.59 0.12 1.08
N GLY A 130 3.59 -0.17 0.24
CA GLY A 130 3.50 0.04 -1.20
C GLY A 130 2.75 -1.11 -1.88
N GLN A 131 2.04 -0.81 -2.96
CA GLN A 131 1.38 -1.80 -3.83
C GLN A 131 2.11 -1.87 -5.16
N MET A 132 2.58 -3.05 -5.54
CA MET A 132 3.27 -3.27 -6.81
C MET A 132 2.27 -3.50 -7.93
N GLY A 133 2.53 -2.90 -9.09
CA GLY A 133 1.82 -3.20 -10.32
C GLY A 133 2.34 -4.50 -10.91
N VAL A 134 1.73 -5.62 -10.51
CA VAL A 134 1.96 -6.93 -11.13
C VAL A 134 0.96 -7.13 -12.27
N TYR A 135 1.35 -7.77 -13.37
CA TYR A 135 0.50 -7.90 -14.55
C TYR A 135 -0.12 -6.55 -14.98
N ASP A 136 -1.42 -6.46 -15.22
CA ASP A 136 -2.08 -5.20 -15.56
C ASP A 136 -2.50 -4.37 -14.33
N GLU A 137 -2.17 -4.76 -13.10
CA GLU A 137 -2.58 -4.04 -11.89
C GLU A 137 -2.01 -2.63 -11.75
N TRP A 138 -2.78 -1.77 -11.07
CA TRP A 138 -2.31 -0.47 -10.60
C TRP A 138 -1.38 -0.59 -9.40
N MET A 139 -0.38 0.29 -9.38
CA MET A 139 0.55 0.42 -8.26
C MET A 139 0.23 1.61 -7.34
N GLY A 140 0.79 1.57 -6.14
CA GLY A 140 0.74 2.65 -5.16
C GLY A 140 2.12 2.86 -4.54
N ALA A 141 2.70 4.04 -4.79
CA ALA A 141 4.00 4.42 -4.23
C ALA A 141 3.84 5.00 -2.81
N VAL A 142 4.81 4.71 -1.94
CA VAL A 142 4.87 5.22 -0.56
C VAL A 142 6.23 5.80 -0.24
N GLN A 143 6.25 6.74 0.69
CA GLN A 143 7.47 7.35 1.20
C GLN A 143 8.35 6.35 1.97
N ALA A 144 9.63 6.68 2.08
CA ALA A 144 10.55 5.96 2.95
C ALA A 144 10.05 5.97 4.40
N SER A 145 10.21 4.85 5.10
CA SER A 145 9.65 4.66 6.43
C SER A 145 10.54 3.77 7.30
N HIS A 146 10.29 3.82 8.60
CA HIS A 146 10.80 2.85 9.55
C HIS A 146 9.71 1.85 9.92
N MET A 147 10.00 0.56 9.83
CA MET A 147 9.09 -0.53 10.17
C MET A 147 9.56 -1.28 11.41
N ARG A 148 8.62 -1.55 12.33
CA ARG A 148 8.79 -2.54 13.41
C ARG A 148 7.74 -3.62 13.26
N VAL A 149 8.15 -4.88 13.39
CA VAL A 149 7.27 -6.04 13.20
C VAL A 149 7.13 -6.81 14.50
N PHE A 150 5.91 -7.21 14.83
CA PHE A 150 5.58 -7.91 16.06
C PHE A 150 4.85 -9.21 15.77
N ALA A 151 5.18 -10.27 16.50
CA ALA A 151 4.49 -11.57 16.48
C ALA A 151 3.87 -11.83 17.85
N GLY A 152 2.54 -11.84 17.93
CA GLY A 152 1.83 -12.01 19.21
C GLY A 152 2.22 -10.93 20.24
N GLY A 153 2.53 -9.71 19.78
CA GLY A 153 2.98 -8.59 20.62
C GLY A 153 4.48 -8.52 20.90
N ASN A 154 5.26 -9.57 20.58
CA ASN A 154 6.72 -9.55 20.73
C ASN A 154 7.39 -8.99 19.48
N GLU A 155 8.30 -8.03 19.63
CA GLU A 155 9.04 -7.48 18.49
C GLU A 155 9.99 -8.53 17.89
N ILE A 156 9.87 -8.75 16.58
CA ILE A 156 10.69 -9.68 15.79
C ILE A 156 11.45 -8.98 14.67
N THR A 157 11.48 -7.64 14.65
CA THR A 157 12.09 -6.82 13.60
C THR A 157 13.49 -7.30 13.20
N SER A 158 14.34 -7.61 14.18
CA SER A 158 15.72 -8.09 13.97
C SER A 158 15.85 -9.47 13.32
N LYS A 159 14.75 -10.22 13.17
CA LYS A 159 14.74 -11.53 12.49
C LYS A 159 14.61 -11.40 10.97
N ALA A 160 14.45 -10.20 10.42
CA ALA A 160 14.45 -10.00 8.97
C ALA A 160 15.82 -10.38 8.39
N VAL A 161 15.80 -11.24 7.39
CA VAL A 161 17.01 -11.79 6.73
C VAL A 161 17.08 -11.46 5.25
N TYR A 162 15.97 -11.06 4.63
CA TYR A 162 15.92 -10.72 3.21
C TYR A 162 14.85 -9.65 2.95
N ALA A 163 15.12 -8.80 1.97
CA ALA A 163 14.25 -7.76 1.48
C ALA A 163 14.19 -7.78 -0.04
N GLU A 164 12.98 -7.57 -0.57
CA GLU A 164 12.68 -7.42 -1.99
C GLU A 164 11.79 -6.19 -2.16
N TYR A 165 12.12 -5.27 -3.07
CA TYR A 165 11.28 -4.11 -3.32
C TYR A 165 11.50 -3.47 -4.68
N ALA A 166 10.42 -2.94 -5.26
CA ALA A 166 10.48 -2.04 -6.40
C ALA A 166 10.69 -0.62 -5.89
N TYR A 167 11.80 0.02 -6.25
CA TYR A 167 12.05 1.42 -5.87
C TYR A 167 10.93 2.34 -6.33
N ALA A 168 10.57 3.31 -5.49
CA ALA A 168 9.75 4.44 -5.92
C ALA A 168 10.57 5.34 -6.85
N GLY A 169 9.87 6.18 -7.62
CA GLY A 169 10.46 7.07 -8.60
C GLY A 169 9.54 7.28 -9.79
N GLN A 170 9.86 8.29 -10.57
CA GLN A 170 9.30 8.51 -11.90
C GLN A 170 10.02 7.55 -12.86
N LYS A 171 9.61 6.28 -12.87
CA LYS A 171 10.18 5.25 -13.74
C LYS A 171 9.10 4.55 -14.54
N LYS A 172 9.46 4.17 -15.76
CA LYS A 172 8.64 3.35 -16.66
C LYS A 172 8.83 1.87 -16.34
N PRO A 173 7.87 1.02 -16.70
CA PRO A 173 8.01 -0.42 -16.58
C PRO A 173 9.03 -0.97 -17.61
N ASP A 174 9.80 -1.96 -17.18
CA ASP A 174 10.79 -2.69 -17.96
C ASP A 174 10.13 -3.78 -18.83
N GLU A 175 8.97 -4.29 -18.41
CA GLU A 175 8.24 -5.38 -19.05
C GLU A 175 6.77 -5.02 -19.31
N ASP A 176 6.10 -5.80 -20.16
CA ASP A 176 4.66 -5.66 -20.44
C ASP A 176 3.75 -6.16 -19.30
N VAL A 177 2.44 -6.03 -19.49
CA VAL A 177 1.38 -6.49 -18.56
C VAL A 177 1.21 -8.01 -18.46
N SER A 178 1.88 -8.80 -19.30
CA SER A 178 1.89 -10.26 -19.14
C SER A 178 2.92 -10.72 -18.12
N ASN A 179 3.84 -9.85 -17.74
CA ASN A 179 4.89 -10.14 -16.78
C ASN A 179 4.45 -9.81 -15.35
N TYR A 180 4.71 -10.77 -14.45
CA TYR A 180 4.42 -10.59 -13.02
C TYR A 180 5.25 -9.45 -12.40
N PHE A 181 6.50 -9.30 -12.84
CA PHE A 181 7.40 -8.22 -12.40
C PHE A 181 7.66 -7.26 -13.54
N ARG A 182 7.00 -6.10 -13.50
CA ARG A 182 7.11 -5.08 -14.57
C ARG A 182 8.15 -4.01 -14.30
N TYR A 183 8.70 -3.99 -13.10
CA TYR A 183 9.65 -3.00 -12.63
C TYR A 183 10.85 -3.70 -12.03
N ASP A 184 12.04 -3.16 -12.27
CA ASP A 184 13.23 -3.65 -11.60
C ASP A 184 13.09 -3.57 -10.08
N MET A 185 13.62 -4.61 -9.43
CA MET A 185 13.51 -4.85 -8.01
C MET A 185 14.88 -5.05 -7.36
N TYR A 186 15.09 -4.35 -6.25
CA TYR A 186 16.14 -4.72 -5.32
C TYR A 186 15.85 -6.07 -4.69
N LYS A 187 16.89 -6.88 -4.55
CA LYS A 187 16.88 -8.17 -3.86
C LYS A 187 18.14 -8.28 -3.01
N GLY A 188 18.00 -8.33 -1.70
CA GLY A 188 19.18 -8.39 -0.83
C GLY A 188 18.89 -8.35 0.66
N ASN A 189 19.90 -7.96 1.43
CA ASN A 189 19.76 -7.88 2.88
C ASN A 189 18.92 -6.66 3.29
N PRO A 190 18.12 -6.79 4.36
CA PRO A 190 17.43 -5.66 4.97
C PRO A 190 18.44 -4.71 5.63
N THR A 191 18.07 -3.44 5.74
CA THR A 191 18.81 -2.42 6.47
C THR A 191 18.07 -2.02 7.74
N PHE A 192 18.82 -1.62 8.75
CA PHE A 192 18.29 -1.28 10.07
C PHE A 192 18.82 0.07 10.52
N ALA A 193 17.92 0.90 11.03
CA ALA A 193 18.27 2.14 11.69
C ALA A 193 18.95 1.85 13.04
N GLY A 194 19.66 2.85 13.59
CA GLY A 194 20.36 2.72 14.88
C GLY A 194 19.46 2.36 16.07
N ASN A 195 18.13 2.52 15.95
CA ASN A 195 17.15 2.12 16.97
C ASN A 195 16.59 0.69 16.76
N GLY A 196 17.11 -0.07 15.79
CA GLY A 196 16.69 -1.43 15.47
C GLY A 196 15.45 -1.56 14.58
N ALA A 197 14.82 -0.45 14.17
CA ALA A 197 13.74 -0.49 13.17
C ALA A 197 14.30 -0.85 11.79
N LEU A 198 13.53 -1.57 10.99
CA LEU A 198 13.83 -1.78 9.58
C LEU A 198 13.70 -0.47 8.83
N GLU A 199 14.71 -0.13 8.04
CA GLU A 199 14.60 0.95 7.07
C GLU A 199 13.92 0.41 5.83
N VAL A 200 12.77 0.98 5.51
CA VAL A 200 11.99 0.67 4.32
C VAL A 200 12.15 1.84 3.36
N PRO A 201 12.86 1.68 2.24
CA PRO A 201 13.02 2.77 1.28
C PRO A 201 11.68 3.18 0.68
N ALA A 202 11.64 4.36 0.06
CA ALA A 202 10.50 4.73 -0.78
C ALA A 202 10.33 3.66 -1.86
N ASN A 203 9.14 3.09 -1.95
CA ASN A 203 8.89 1.91 -2.77
C ASN A 203 7.49 1.95 -3.41
N MET A 204 7.34 1.16 -4.47
CA MET A 204 6.05 0.86 -5.10
C MET A 204 5.61 -0.56 -4.74
N GLY A 205 5.96 -1.06 -3.56
CA GLY A 205 5.75 -2.44 -3.18
C GLY A 205 7.03 -3.10 -2.70
N CYS A 206 6.90 -3.82 -1.59
CA CYS A 206 8.01 -4.52 -0.98
C CYS A 206 7.59 -5.73 -0.17
N THR A 207 8.58 -6.56 0.12
CA THR A 207 8.46 -7.77 0.91
C THR A 207 9.70 -7.96 1.76
N TYR A 208 9.48 -8.40 2.99
CA TYR A 208 10.53 -8.81 3.91
C TYR A 208 10.34 -10.26 4.32
N VAL A 209 11.44 -11.00 4.42
CA VAL A 209 11.45 -12.38 4.91
C VAL A 209 12.14 -12.42 6.26
N PHE A 210 11.49 -13.08 7.20
CA PHE A 210 11.90 -13.27 8.58
C PHE A 210 12.24 -14.73 8.83
N SER A 211 13.32 -14.98 9.56
CA SER A 211 13.69 -16.34 9.96
C SER A 211 12.67 -16.95 10.92
N GLY A 212 12.27 -18.20 10.68
CA GLY A 212 11.28 -18.93 11.46
C GLY A 212 9.84 -18.70 11.01
N ARG A 213 8.94 -19.57 11.49
CA ARG A 213 7.49 -19.49 11.27
C ARG A 213 6.84 -18.60 12.33
N HIS A 214 6.25 -17.49 11.90
CA HIS A 214 5.55 -16.54 12.75
C HIS A 214 4.10 -16.34 12.28
N ALA A 215 3.18 -16.20 13.22
CA ALA A 215 1.77 -15.92 12.97
C ALA A 215 1.32 -14.75 13.85
N ASN A 216 0.08 -14.28 13.65
CA ASN A 216 -0.50 -13.16 14.40
C ASN A 216 0.40 -11.90 14.35
N LEU A 217 0.75 -11.52 13.13
CA LEU A 217 1.71 -10.46 12.87
C LEU A 217 1.03 -9.10 12.81
N THR A 218 1.66 -8.12 13.43
CA THR A 218 1.37 -6.69 13.25
C THR A 218 2.64 -5.95 12.93
N ALA A 219 2.50 -4.75 12.35
CA ALA A 219 3.63 -3.85 12.17
C ALA A 219 3.24 -2.40 12.41
N THR A 220 4.21 -1.62 12.84
CA THR A 220 4.11 -0.17 12.94
C THR A 220 5.10 0.45 11.96
N PHE A 221 4.58 1.28 11.06
CA PHE A 221 5.34 2.11 10.14
C PHE A 221 5.34 3.55 10.63
N THR A 222 6.49 4.20 10.54
CA THR A 222 6.62 5.64 10.80
C THR A 222 7.38 6.29 9.65
N MET A 223 6.81 7.33 9.06
CA MET A 223 7.39 8.04 7.91
C MET A 223 7.27 9.56 8.06
N GLN A 224 8.11 10.28 7.32
CA GLN A 224 7.94 11.70 7.08
C GLN A 224 7.28 11.89 5.71
N ASP A 225 6.08 12.44 5.70
CA ASP A 225 5.31 12.64 4.48
C ASP A 225 4.63 14.01 4.51
N SER A 226 5.19 14.98 3.79
CA SER A 226 4.48 16.23 3.50
C SER A 226 3.43 15.96 2.44
N SER A 227 2.16 16.18 2.77
CA SER A 227 1.07 16.01 1.80
C SER A 227 0.82 17.33 1.05
N PRO A 228 1.05 17.38 -0.28
CA PRO A 228 0.79 18.55 -1.11
C PRO A 228 -0.68 18.63 -1.57
N ILE A 229 -1.60 17.95 -0.86
CA ILE A 229 -3.02 17.89 -1.20
C ILE A 229 -3.90 18.12 0.02
N GLN A 230 -5.14 18.56 -0.24
CA GLN A 230 -6.28 18.48 0.65
C GLN A 230 -7.27 17.48 0.08
N VAL A 231 -7.96 16.76 0.98
CA VAL A 231 -8.97 15.78 0.61
C VAL A 231 -10.28 16.13 1.29
N GLU A 232 -11.34 16.30 0.50
CA GLU A 232 -12.70 16.57 0.97
C GLU A 232 -13.55 15.31 0.75
N PRO A 233 -14.02 14.63 1.79
CA PRO A 233 -14.98 13.54 1.65
C PRO A 233 -16.36 14.06 1.21
N LEU A 234 -16.91 13.51 0.14
CA LEU A 234 -18.17 13.96 -0.45
C LEU A 234 -19.35 13.03 -0.22
N GLY A 235 -19.08 11.74 0.02
CA GLY A 235 -20.12 10.74 0.26
C GLY A 235 -19.59 9.32 0.13
N ASN A 236 -20.49 8.35 0.33
CA ASN A 236 -20.18 6.95 0.11
C ASN A 236 -21.40 6.16 -0.39
N GLU A 237 -21.12 5.02 -1.01
CA GLU A 237 -22.10 4.01 -1.40
C GLU A 237 -21.67 2.66 -0.81
N THR A 238 -22.62 1.88 -0.32
CA THR A 238 -22.35 0.54 0.21
C THR A 238 -23.18 -0.49 -0.54
N PHE A 239 -22.51 -1.53 -1.01
CA PHE A 239 -23.10 -2.62 -1.75
C PHE A 239 -22.94 -3.93 -0.99
N THR A 240 -23.89 -4.84 -1.19
CA THR A 240 -23.74 -6.23 -0.76
C THR A 240 -23.39 -7.07 -1.98
N PHE A 241 -22.30 -7.82 -1.89
CA PHE A 241 -21.82 -8.71 -2.94
C PHE A 241 -21.59 -10.13 -2.42
N HIS A 242 -21.49 -11.10 -3.31
CA HIS A 242 -21.32 -12.52 -2.99
C HIS A 242 -20.07 -13.10 -3.66
N SER A 243 -19.87 -14.42 -3.51
CA SER A 243 -18.78 -15.11 -4.20
C SER A 243 -18.90 -15.01 -5.72
N TYR A 244 -17.78 -14.74 -6.39
CA TYR A 244 -17.62 -14.81 -7.83
C TYR A 244 -17.69 -16.26 -8.31
N ILE A 245 -18.43 -16.47 -9.41
CA ILE A 245 -18.53 -17.76 -10.10
C ILE A 245 -18.35 -17.48 -11.59
N GLY A 246 -17.16 -17.71 -12.11
CA GLY A 246 -16.87 -17.45 -13.51
C GLY A 246 -15.80 -18.36 -14.09
N VAL A 247 -15.28 -17.96 -15.25
CA VAL A 247 -14.29 -18.72 -16.02
C VAL A 247 -12.85 -18.25 -15.78
N GLY A 248 -12.66 -17.25 -14.91
CA GLY A 248 -11.34 -16.77 -14.52
C GLY A 248 -10.49 -17.86 -13.87
N ASN A 249 -9.18 -17.65 -13.86
CA ASN A 249 -8.24 -18.49 -13.13
C ASN A 249 -8.69 -18.54 -11.65
N ALA A 250 -8.79 -19.72 -11.05
CA ALA A 250 -9.09 -19.88 -9.61
C ALA A 250 -7.89 -20.42 -8.82
N GLY A 251 -6.73 -20.55 -9.48
CA GLY A 251 -5.54 -21.13 -8.92
C GLY A 251 -5.84 -22.51 -8.32
N GLN A 252 -5.52 -22.69 -7.04
CA GLN A 252 -5.74 -23.95 -6.35
C GLN A 252 -7.23 -24.22 -6.02
N LEU A 253 -8.12 -23.26 -6.20
CA LEU A 253 -9.56 -23.39 -5.92
C LEU A 253 -10.39 -23.75 -7.16
N ASP A 254 -9.75 -24.21 -8.25
CA ASP A 254 -10.45 -24.54 -9.50
C ASP A 254 -11.53 -25.62 -9.30
N SER A 255 -11.25 -26.64 -8.48
CA SER A 255 -12.25 -27.65 -8.11
C SER A 255 -13.48 -27.06 -7.41
N LEU A 256 -13.33 -26.04 -6.57
CA LEU A 256 -14.44 -25.32 -5.98
C LEU A 256 -15.18 -24.51 -7.05
N ARG A 257 -14.46 -23.72 -7.86
CA ARG A 257 -15.02 -22.91 -8.94
C ARG A 257 -15.90 -23.75 -9.86
N GLU A 258 -15.42 -24.92 -10.28
CA GLU A 258 -16.19 -25.83 -11.12
C GLU A 258 -17.46 -26.37 -10.44
N GLN A 259 -17.40 -26.73 -9.16
CA GLN A 259 -18.57 -27.22 -8.43
C GLN A 259 -19.63 -26.11 -8.28
N MET A 260 -19.19 -24.90 -7.94
CA MET A 260 -20.04 -23.72 -7.87
C MET A 260 -20.67 -23.43 -9.23
N GLN A 261 -19.89 -23.51 -10.32
CA GLN A 261 -20.38 -23.26 -11.68
C GLN A 261 -21.39 -24.33 -12.14
N ARG A 262 -21.09 -25.61 -11.91
CA ARG A 262 -22.01 -26.72 -12.24
C ARG A 262 -23.34 -26.60 -11.51
N ARG A 263 -23.32 -26.12 -10.26
CA ARG A 263 -24.52 -26.05 -9.43
C ARG A 263 -25.32 -24.76 -9.59
N PHE A 264 -24.66 -23.61 -9.69
CA PHE A 264 -25.30 -22.29 -9.61
C PHE A 264 -25.13 -21.44 -10.89
N GLY A 265 -24.42 -21.92 -11.91
CA GLY A 265 -24.14 -21.15 -13.12
C GLY A 265 -23.05 -20.11 -12.90
N SER A 266 -23.16 -18.93 -13.53
CA SER A 266 -22.18 -17.86 -13.42
C SER A 266 -22.72 -16.68 -12.61
N ARG A 267 -21.84 -16.02 -11.85
CA ARG A 267 -22.12 -14.82 -11.09
C ARG A 267 -20.88 -13.91 -11.08
N HIS A 268 -21.06 -12.71 -11.63
CA HIS A 268 -20.15 -11.60 -11.43
C HIS A 268 -21.04 -10.36 -11.22
N GLU A 269 -21.20 -9.97 -9.95
CA GLU A 269 -22.06 -8.84 -9.59
C GLU A 269 -21.40 -7.52 -10.00
N LYS A 270 -22.20 -6.65 -10.61
CA LYS A 270 -21.77 -5.31 -11.03
C LYS A 270 -22.80 -4.32 -10.51
N PHE A 271 -22.33 -3.20 -9.99
CA PHE A 271 -23.17 -2.18 -9.36
C PHE A 271 -23.02 -0.86 -10.10
N SER A 272 -24.14 -0.20 -10.42
CA SER A 272 -24.12 1.16 -10.94
C SER A 272 -23.64 2.13 -9.87
N LEU A 273 -22.76 3.03 -10.26
CA LEU A 273 -22.22 4.08 -9.40
C LEU A 273 -23.03 5.37 -9.56
N SER A 274 -23.24 6.10 -8.47
CA SER A 274 -23.83 7.45 -8.47
C SER A 274 -22.90 8.43 -7.74
N PRO A 275 -21.71 8.74 -8.29
CA PRO A 275 -20.76 9.63 -7.62
C PRO A 275 -21.39 11.00 -7.30
N PRO A 276 -21.20 11.53 -6.07
CA PRO A 276 -21.64 12.87 -5.72
C PRO A 276 -21.04 13.95 -6.63
N ALA A 277 -21.76 15.07 -6.79
CA ALA A 277 -21.30 16.16 -7.62
C ALA A 277 -19.93 16.70 -7.17
N GLY A 278 -19.00 16.77 -8.13
CA GLY A 278 -17.64 17.26 -7.91
C GLY A 278 -16.71 16.29 -7.19
N ALA A 279 -17.06 15.00 -7.12
CA ALA A 279 -16.12 13.94 -6.82
C ALA A 279 -15.22 13.68 -8.05
N ASP A 280 -13.93 13.53 -7.80
CA ASP A 280 -12.88 13.26 -8.79
C ASP A 280 -12.12 11.97 -8.47
N TYR A 281 -12.16 11.50 -7.22
CA TYR A 281 -11.53 10.29 -6.74
C TYR A 281 -12.52 9.39 -5.99
N PHE A 282 -12.23 8.08 -5.99
CA PHE A 282 -12.91 7.10 -5.15
C PHE A 282 -11.92 6.15 -4.48
N LEU A 283 -12.29 5.57 -3.33
CA LEU A 283 -11.57 4.49 -2.67
C LEU A 283 -12.56 3.38 -2.33
N VAL A 284 -12.21 2.13 -2.66
CA VAL A 284 -13.05 0.96 -2.34
C VAL A 284 -12.49 0.25 -1.11
N THR A 285 -13.34 0.01 -0.11
CA THR A 285 -13.03 -0.88 1.02
C THR A 285 -13.92 -2.12 0.99
N TYR A 286 -13.33 -3.29 1.24
CA TYR A 286 -14.00 -4.58 1.28
C TYR A 286 -13.23 -5.54 2.20
N PRO A 287 -13.91 -6.55 2.80
CA PRO A 287 -13.24 -7.50 3.66
C PRO A 287 -12.35 -8.45 2.83
N PRO A 288 -11.17 -8.86 3.33
CA PRO A 288 -10.34 -9.89 2.70
C PRO A 288 -11.08 -11.23 2.54
N THR A 289 -10.75 -11.99 1.49
CA THR A 289 -11.14 -13.40 1.37
C THR A 289 -10.35 -14.24 2.39
N PRO A 290 -10.96 -15.24 3.04
CA PRO A 290 -10.26 -16.06 4.04
C PRO A 290 -9.36 -17.13 3.43
N VAL A 291 -9.34 -17.27 2.10
CA VAL A 291 -8.58 -18.31 1.37
C VAL A 291 -7.75 -17.66 0.28
N GLU A 292 -6.48 -18.07 0.18
CA GLU A 292 -5.55 -17.70 -0.88
C GLU A 292 -5.68 -18.66 -2.07
N PRO A 293 -6.24 -18.23 -3.21
CA PRO A 293 -6.30 -19.06 -4.41
C PRO A 293 -4.94 -19.27 -5.08
N TYR A 294 -3.98 -18.35 -4.87
CA TYR A 294 -2.71 -18.30 -5.60
C TYR A 294 -1.49 -18.30 -4.65
N PRO A 295 -1.29 -19.33 -3.81
CA PRO A 295 -0.09 -19.40 -2.99
C PRO A 295 1.13 -19.66 -3.90
N ASP A 296 2.16 -18.80 -3.82
CA ASP A 296 3.44 -18.87 -4.57
C ASP A 296 4.29 -20.11 -4.20
N THR A 297 3.83 -20.99 -3.31
CA THR A 297 4.64 -22.12 -2.82
C THR A 297 3.86 -23.41 -2.61
N MET A 298 4.61 -24.51 -2.52
CA MET A 298 4.18 -25.85 -2.09
C MET A 298 3.69 -25.92 -0.64
N GLU A 299 3.70 -24.80 0.11
CA GLU A 299 3.26 -24.79 1.50
C GLU A 299 1.73 -24.76 1.57
N GLU A 300 1.15 -25.92 1.86
CA GLU A 300 -0.27 -26.15 2.08
C GLU A 300 -0.88 -25.18 3.12
N ASP A 301 -0.06 -24.75 4.09
CA ASP A 301 -0.44 -23.83 5.15
C ASP A 301 -0.72 -22.39 4.65
N ASN A 302 -0.36 -22.05 3.41
CA ASN A 302 -0.67 -20.75 2.83
C ASN A 302 -2.11 -20.62 2.32
N VAL A 303 -2.74 -21.73 1.94
CA VAL A 303 -4.11 -21.74 1.40
C VAL A 303 -5.14 -21.16 2.39
N PRO A 304 -5.18 -21.57 3.68
CA PRO A 304 -6.16 -21.03 4.63
C PRO A 304 -5.84 -19.61 5.12
N LEU A 305 -4.87 -18.92 4.52
CA LEU A 305 -4.52 -17.55 4.88
C LEU A 305 -5.32 -16.54 4.06
N ALA A 306 -5.66 -15.43 4.69
CA ALA A 306 -6.40 -14.37 4.04
C ALA A 306 -5.65 -13.80 2.83
N ALA A 307 -6.41 -13.46 1.80
CA ALA A 307 -5.95 -12.85 0.55
C ALA A 307 -6.88 -11.70 0.15
N SER A 308 -6.54 -11.02 -0.95
CA SER A 308 -7.45 -10.08 -1.61
C SER A 308 -8.11 -10.75 -2.81
N GLY A 309 -9.01 -10.03 -3.46
CA GLY A 309 -9.50 -10.31 -4.80
C GLY A 309 -9.46 -9.04 -5.61
N THR A 310 -9.81 -9.11 -6.88
CA THR A 310 -9.72 -8.00 -7.81
C THR A 310 -11.08 -7.35 -7.99
N TYR A 311 -11.17 -6.03 -7.75
CA TYR A 311 -12.31 -5.24 -8.18
C TYR A 311 -11.92 -4.40 -9.39
N ARG A 312 -12.90 -4.01 -10.20
CA ARG A 312 -12.67 -3.26 -11.46
C ARG A 312 -13.74 -2.20 -11.67
N ILE A 313 -13.38 -1.09 -12.30
CA ILE A 313 -14.34 -0.10 -12.80
C ILE A 313 -14.77 -0.51 -14.19
N GLY A 314 -16.08 -0.52 -14.44
CA GLY A 314 -16.65 -0.97 -15.71
C GLY A 314 -17.49 0.08 -16.40
N ARG A 315 -17.64 -0.08 -17.71
CA ARG A 315 -18.65 0.59 -18.53
C ARG A 315 -19.90 -0.26 -18.69
N GLU A 316 -20.96 0.37 -19.20
CA GLU A 316 -22.21 -0.32 -19.54
C GLU A 316 -22.01 -1.46 -20.56
N ASP A 317 -21.02 -1.33 -21.45
CA ASP A 317 -20.69 -2.31 -22.50
C ASP A 317 -19.87 -3.52 -22.01
N ASN A 318 -19.67 -3.66 -20.68
CA ASN A 318 -18.84 -4.67 -20.02
C ASN A 318 -17.33 -4.54 -20.20
N THR A 319 -16.85 -3.44 -20.78
CA THR A 319 -15.43 -3.07 -20.65
C THR A 319 -15.09 -2.90 -19.18
N LEU A 320 -13.96 -3.46 -18.75
CA LEU A 320 -13.44 -3.38 -17.40
C LEU A 320 -12.11 -2.66 -17.41
N SER A 321 -11.85 -1.95 -16.33
CA SER A 321 -10.51 -1.47 -16.00
C SER A 321 -9.61 -2.67 -15.74
N VAL A 322 -8.31 -2.41 -15.74
CA VAL A 322 -7.32 -3.30 -15.14
C VAL A 322 -7.65 -3.67 -13.70
N ASP A 323 -6.96 -4.69 -13.21
CA ASP A 323 -7.13 -5.22 -11.86
C ASP A 323 -6.74 -4.26 -10.72
N HIS A 324 -7.57 -4.25 -9.68
CA HIS A 324 -7.29 -3.55 -8.43
C HIS A 324 -7.38 -4.50 -7.23
N THR A 325 -6.24 -4.80 -6.62
CA THR A 325 -6.12 -5.73 -5.49
C THR A 325 -6.00 -5.06 -4.13
N ALA A 326 -5.81 -3.74 -4.11
CA ALA A 326 -5.67 -2.93 -2.90
C ALA A 326 -6.67 -1.76 -2.85
N SER A 327 -6.96 -1.30 -1.65
CA SER A 327 -7.70 -0.08 -1.38
C SER A 327 -6.76 1.12 -1.59
N MET A 328 -6.97 1.85 -2.67
CA MET A 328 -6.27 3.10 -3.00
C MET A 328 -7.29 4.15 -3.44
N ALA A 329 -7.00 5.43 -3.26
CA ALA A 329 -7.81 6.46 -3.92
C ALA A 329 -7.39 6.56 -5.40
N MET A 330 -8.36 6.40 -6.30
CA MET A 330 -8.15 6.35 -7.74
C MET A 330 -9.06 7.37 -8.44
N PRO A 331 -8.62 7.99 -9.55
CA PRO A 331 -9.44 8.95 -10.28
C PRO A 331 -10.66 8.27 -10.89
N LEU A 332 -11.84 8.86 -10.68
CA LEU A 332 -13.11 8.39 -11.26
C LEU A 332 -13.06 8.40 -12.79
N HIS A 333 -12.41 9.40 -13.37
CA HIS A 333 -12.38 9.67 -14.80
C HIS A 333 -11.07 9.27 -15.48
N GLY A 334 -10.28 8.42 -14.83
CA GLY A 334 -8.98 7.97 -15.34
C GLY A 334 -8.81 6.48 -15.22
N GLN A 335 -9.33 5.72 -16.17
CA GLN A 335 -9.28 4.25 -16.17
C GLN A 335 -8.61 3.74 -17.46
N TRP A 336 -7.99 2.56 -17.37
CA TRP A 336 -7.38 1.87 -18.50
C TRP A 336 -7.96 0.48 -18.58
N GLN A 337 -8.31 0.07 -19.79
CA GLN A 337 -8.95 -1.20 -20.08
C GLN A 337 -8.03 -2.37 -19.72
N ASP A 338 -8.62 -3.44 -19.20
CA ASP A 338 -7.94 -4.70 -18.90
C ASP A 338 -7.13 -5.21 -20.11
N ALA A 339 -5.98 -5.81 -19.81
CA ALA A 339 -5.05 -6.32 -20.81
C ALA A 339 -5.60 -7.49 -21.63
N ASP A 340 -6.61 -8.22 -21.13
CA ASP A 340 -7.27 -9.28 -21.91
C ASP A 340 -8.39 -8.74 -22.83
N GLN A 341 -8.77 -7.46 -22.68
CA GLN A 341 -9.78 -6.79 -23.49
C GLN A 341 -9.21 -5.74 -24.46
N SER A 342 -7.92 -5.43 -24.33
CA SER A 342 -7.21 -4.49 -25.20
C SER A 342 -5.79 -4.96 -25.52
N GLY A 343 -5.08 -4.26 -26.40
CA GLY A 343 -3.74 -4.68 -26.82
C GLY A 343 -2.92 -3.53 -27.40
N GLY A 344 -1.72 -3.85 -27.86
CA GLY A 344 -0.74 -2.86 -28.32
C GLY A 344 0.25 -2.46 -27.24
N ASP A 345 0.99 -1.39 -27.50
CA ASP A 345 2.03 -0.90 -26.57
C ASP A 345 1.44 -0.25 -25.32
N PHE A 346 0.21 0.27 -25.42
CA PHE A 346 -0.52 0.90 -24.33
C PHE A 346 -1.97 0.43 -24.33
N LEU A 347 -2.54 0.22 -23.15
CA LEU A 347 -3.96 -0.14 -22.98
C LEU A 347 -4.87 1.05 -23.30
N ASN A 348 -6.10 0.75 -23.70
CA ASN A 348 -7.08 1.79 -24.05
C ASN A 348 -7.54 2.54 -22.80
N PHE A 349 -7.52 3.87 -22.87
CA PHE A 349 -8.07 4.73 -21.84
C PHE A 349 -9.61 4.83 -21.92
N PHE A 350 -10.27 4.96 -20.77
CA PHE A 350 -11.66 5.42 -20.67
C PHE A 350 -11.90 6.24 -19.39
N GLY A 351 -12.80 7.20 -19.45
CA GLY A 351 -13.14 8.10 -18.33
C GLY A 351 -14.61 8.07 -17.91
N ASP A 352 -15.41 7.25 -18.58
CA ASP A 352 -16.85 7.09 -18.45
C ASP A 352 -17.24 5.81 -17.70
N GLY A 353 -16.40 5.37 -16.75
CA GLY A 353 -16.70 4.23 -15.89
C GLY A 353 -17.91 4.51 -15.01
N THR A 354 -19.00 3.74 -15.18
CA THR A 354 -20.27 3.91 -14.45
C THR A 354 -20.61 2.74 -13.55
N ARG A 355 -19.79 1.68 -13.54
CA ARG A 355 -20.05 0.46 -12.79
C ARG A 355 -18.85 0.05 -11.94
N LEU A 356 -19.10 -0.59 -10.81
CA LEU A 356 -18.11 -1.34 -10.05
C LEU A 356 -18.39 -2.83 -10.20
N ALA A 357 -17.42 -3.56 -10.74
CA ALA A 357 -17.36 -5.01 -10.68
C ALA A 357 -16.88 -5.44 -9.29
N ALA A 358 -17.66 -6.31 -8.64
CA ALA A 358 -17.36 -6.80 -7.30
C ALA A 358 -16.01 -7.53 -7.24
N PRO A 359 -15.34 -7.57 -6.08
CA PRO A 359 -14.14 -8.37 -5.90
C PRO A 359 -14.31 -9.84 -6.34
N GLU A 360 -13.39 -10.37 -7.14
CA GLU A 360 -13.41 -11.77 -7.61
C GLU A 360 -13.09 -12.76 -6.47
N TYR A 361 -14.09 -13.11 -5.66
CA TYR A 361 -13.95 -13.94 -4.46
C TYR A 361 -14.54 -15.33 -4.65
N PHE A 362 -13.73 -16.39 -4.65
CA PHE A 362 -14.28 -17.76 -4.69
C PHE A 362 -14.87 -18.19 -3.34
N VAL A 363 -14.33 -17.69 -2.24
CA VAL A 363 -14.80 -17.97 -0.88
C VAL A 363 -15.11 -16.64 -0.19
N PRO A 364 -16.36 -16.42 0.26
CA PRO A 364 -16.73 -15.17 0.89
C PRO A 364 -16.16 -15.08 2.31
N ALA A 365 -15.91 -13.85 2.76
CA ALA A 365 -15.54 -13.58 4.15
C ALA A 365 -16.57 -14.18 5.12
N GLY A 366 -16.08 -14.89 6.14
CA GLY A 366 -16.91 -15.61 7.10
C GLY A 366 -17.10 -17.11 6.81
N VAL A 367 -16.70 -17.60 5.63
CA VAL A 367 -16.66 -19.03 5.33
C VAL A 367 -15.20 -19.51 5.39
N GLY A 368 -14.88 -20.33 6.40
CA GLY A 368 -13.52 -20.85 6.59
C GLY A 368 -13.13 -21.84 5.49
N TYR A 369 -11.82 -21.98 5.27
CA TYR A 369 -11.27 -22.98 4.37
C TYR A 369 -11.73 -24.42 4.72
N ASN A 370 -12.06 -25.20 3.70
CA ASN A 370 -12.27 -26.64 3.78
C ASN A 370 -11.43 -27.32 2.69
N SER A 371 -10.80 -28.45 2.99
CA SER A 371 -9.94 -29.16 2.03
C SER A 371 -10.67 -29.56 0.74
N CYS A 372 -11.99 -29.80 0.79
CA CYS A 372 -12.79 -30.07 -0.40
C CYS A 372 -12.75 -28.92 -1.42
N MET A 373 -12.45 -27.68 -0.99
CA MET A 373 -12.39 -26.52 -1.89
C MET A 373 -11.25 -26.68 -2.92
N ARG A 374 -10.19 -27.40 -2.55
CA ARG A 374 -9.10 -27.75 -3.46
C ARG A 374 -9.30 -29.12 -4.10
N SER A 375 -9.64 -30.13 -3.31
CA SER A 375 -9.71 -31.51 -3.80
C SER A 375 -11.02 -31.87 -4.52
N GLY A 376 -12.03 -31.00 -4.46
CA GLY A 376 -13.38 -31.30 -4.92
C GLY A 376 -14.22 -32.04 -3.87
N GLY A 377 -15.48 -32.32 -4.23
CA GLY A 377 -16.42 -33.09 -3.38
C GLY A 377 -16.96 -32.29 -2.18
N CYS A 378 -17.08 -30.97 -2.32
CA CYS A 378 -17.69 -30.16 -1.28
C CYS A 378 -19.16 -30.52 -1.10
N SER A 379 -19.60 -30.59 0.16
CA SER A 379 -20.99 -30.91 0.47
C SER A 379 -21.92 -29.84 -0.05
N ASP A 380 -23.16 -30.24 -0.34
CA ASP A 380 -24.16 -29.32 -0.84
C ASP A 380 -24.41 -28.14 0.11
N ALA A 381 -24.38 -28.40 1.42
CA ALA A 381 -24.53 -27.37 2.45
C ALA A 381 -23.40 -26.33 2.44
N LEU A 382 -22.15 -26.76 2.18
CA LEU A 382 -21.03 -25.83 2.09
C LEU A 382 -21.10 -24.99 0.81
N LEU A 383 -21.46 -25.59 -0.32
CA LEU A 383 -21.66 -24.87 -1.58
C LEU A 383 -22.79 -23.84 -1.44
N ASP A 384 -23.91 -24.21 -0.81
CA ASP A 384 -25.01 -23.27 -0.51
C ASP A 384 -24.56 -22.15 0.43
N GLN A 385 -23.73 -22.46 1.44
CA GLN A 385 -23.18 -21.44 2.33
C GLN A 385 -22.33 -20.43 1.54
N ILE A 386 -21.37 -20.90 0.74
CA ILE A 386 -20.51 -20.05 -0.11
C ILE A 386 -21.35 -19.22 -1.08
N PHE A 387 -22.41 -19.80 -1.65
CA PHE A 387 -23.28 -19.12 -2.60
C PHE A 387 -24.09 -17.98 -1.95
N ASN A 388 -24.65 -18.23 -0.76
CA ASN A 388 -25.60 -17.34 -0.10
C ASN A 388 -24.95 -16.34 0.88
N THR A 389 -23.69 -16.50 1.25
CA THR A 389 -23.00 -15.55 2.15
C THR A 389 -22.70 -14.23 1.44
N GLY A 390 -23.43 -13.18 1.83
CA GLY A 390 -23.19 -11.80 1.40
C GLY A 390 -22.11 -11.10 2.22
N MET A 391 -21.33 -10.26 1.54
CA MET A 391 -20.27 -9.40 2.06
C MET A 391 -20.59 -7.95 1.74
N LYS A 392 -20.02 -7.01 2.48
CA LYS A 392 -20.18 -5.58 2.21
C LYS A 392 -18.92 -5.01 1.59
N MET A 393 -19.10 -4.15 0.60
CA MET A 393 -18.06 -3.24 0.13
C MET A 393 -18.59 -1.81 0.16
N THR A 394 -17.71 -0.85 0.38
CA THR A 394 -18.04 0.56 0.44
C THR A 394 -17.12 1.34 -0.50
N ILE A 395 -17.70 2.21 -1.31
CA ILE A 395 -16.99 3.19 -2.12
C ILE A 395 -17.08 4.52 -1.40
N HIS A 396 -15.94 5.14 -1.14
CA HIS A 396 -15.84 6.49 -0.59
C HIS A 396 -15.46 7.45 -1.69
N TYR A 397 -16.20 8.53 -1.84
CA TYR A 397 -15.97 9.54 -2.87
C TYR A 397 -15.29 10.77 -2.26
N TYR A 398 -14.30 11.30 -2.97
CA TYR A 398 -13.50 12.43 -2.54
C TYR A 398 -13.44 13.50 -3.63
N ARG A 399 -13.17 14.74 -3.19
CA ARG A 399 -12.51 15.77 -3.98
C ARG A 399 -11.07 15.90 -3.51
N ILE A 400 -10.10 15.91 -4.43
CA ILE A 400 -8.70 16.09 -4.11
C ILE A 400 -8.19 17.39 -4.74
N THR A 401 -7.64 18.28 -3.92
CA THR A 401 -7.14 19.58 -4.38
C THR A 401 -5.66 19.70 -4.04
N ARG A 402 -4.82 20.04 -5.01
CA ARG A 402 -3.40 20.39 -4.76
C ARG A 402 -3.29 21.65 -3.91
N THR A 403 -2.34 21.67 -2.97
CA THR A 403 -2.10 22.79 -2.05
C THR A 403 -0.68 23.31 -2.06
N ALA A 404 0.24 22.63 -2.75
CA ALA A 404 1.63 23.02 -2.87
C ALA A 404 2.11 22.91 -4.31
N ASP A 405 3.20 23.64 -4.59
CA ASP A 405 4.00 23.47 -5.79
C ASP A 405 4.94 22.26 -5.67
N GLY A 406 5.87 22.11 -6.62
CA GLY A 406 6.86 21.02 -6.61
C GLY A 406 6.38 19.68 -7.17
N LEU A 407 5.13 19.63 -7.66
CA LEU A 407 4.64 18.49 -8.45
C LEU A 407 4.95 18.70 -9.93
N THR A 408 5.25 17.60 -10.62
CA THR A 408 5.52 17.55 -12.05
C THR A 408 4.30 16.98 -12.78
N ARG A 409 3.79 17.70 -13.78
CA ARG A 409 2.74 17.19 -14.67
C ARG A 409 3.36 16.22 -15.67
N ILE A 410 2.87 14.99 -15.69
CA ILE A 410 3.38 13.92 -16.57
C ILE A 410 2.20 13.22 -17.27
N PRO A 411 2.25 13.00 -18.60
CA PRO A 411 1.27 12.20 -19.31
C PRO A 411 1.14 10.77 -18.76
N LEU A 412 -0.07 10.23 -18.77
CA LEU A 412 -0.37 8.89 -18.27
C LEU A 412 -0.57 7.88 -19.41
N ARG A 413 0.08 6.73 -19.30
CA ARG A 413 -0.13 5.58 -20.18
C ARG A 413 0.07 4.29 -19.39
N GLN A 414 -0.88 3.36 -19.43
CA GLN A 414 -0.72 1.99 -18.93
C GLN A 414 -0.13 1.14 -20.05
N VAL A 415 0.95 0.40 -19.81
CA VAL A 415 1.54 -0.43 -20.87
C VAL A 415 0.62 -1.58 -21.24
N GLY A 416 0.65 -2.01 -22.50
CA GLY A 416 -0.09 -3.14 -23.01
C GLY A 416 0.78 -4.35 -23.31
N THR A 417 0.18 -5.41 -23.83
CA THR A 417 0.83 -6.71 -24.10
C THR A 417 1.92 -6.69 -25.18
N SER A 418 2.06 -5.60 -25.94
CA SER A 418 3.11 -5.44 -26.95
C SER A 418 4.27 -4.55 -26.50
N TRP A 419 4.18 -3.95 -25.31
CA TRP A 419 5.25 -3.11 -24.76
C TRP A 419 6.56 -3.89 -24.64
N LYS A 420 7.65 -3.27 -25.07
CA LYS A 420 9.00 -3.80 -24.89
C LYS A 420 9.81 -2.68 -24.26
N GLY A 421 10.18 -2.85 -22.98
CA GLY A 421 10.89 -1.82 -22.23
C GLY A 421 12.22 -1.43 -22.85
N PHE A 422 12.90 -0.47 -22.20
CA PHE A 422 14.12 0.14 -22.72
C PHE A 422 15.27 -0.86 -22.94
N ALA A 423 15.31 -1.99 -22.22
CA ALA A 423 16.31 -3.04 -22.40
C ALA A 423 16.27 -3.67 -23.82
N ALA A 424 15.08 -3.78 -24.42
CA ALA A 424 14.94 -4.27 -25.80
C ALA A 424 15.29 -3.20 -26.85
N GLN A 425 15.14 -1.91 -26.52
CA GLN A 425 15.42 -0.79 -27.42
C GLN A 425 16.92 -0.44 -27.47
N SER A 426 17.67 -0.75 -26.41
CA SER A 426 19.11 -0.47 -26.29
C SER A 426 20.02 -1.62 -26.74
N ALA A 427 19.47 -2.80 -27.06
CA ALA A 427 20.22 -3.91 -27.66
C ALA A 427 20.82 -3.58 -29.05
N GLY A 428 20.43 -2.46 -29.67
CA GLY A 428 21.05 -1.92 -30.89
C GLY A 428 22.27 -1.01 -30.68
N VAL A 429 22.60 -0.62 -29.44
CA VAL A 429 23.67 0.35 -29.12
C VAL A 429 24.75 -0.24 -28.20
N GLN A 430 24.60 -1.49 -27.78
CA GLN A 430 25.41 -2.13 -26.73
C GLN A 430 26.75 -2.75 -27.21
N SER A 431 27.28 -2.40 -28.39
CA SER A 431 28.62 -2.86 -28.80
C SER A 431 29.77 -1.99 -28.26
N ASP A 432 29.51 -0.73 -27.88
CA ASP A 432 30.58 0.22 -27.50
C ASP A 432 30.74 0.42 -25.98
N ALA A 433 29.69 0.15 -25.19
CA ALA A 433 29.65 0.43 -23.75
C ALA A 433 30.46 -0.56 -22.89
N MET A 434 30.77 -1.76 -23.39
CA MET A 434 31.58 -2.73 -22.63
C MET A 434 33.08 -2.37 -22.61
N SER A 435 33.53 -1.40 -23.42
CA SER A 435 34.92 -0.94 -23.41
C SER A 435 35.24 0.06 -22.28
N HIS A 436 34.24 0.77 -21.74
CA HIS A 436 34.42 1.76 -20.67
C HIS A 436 34.22 1.22 -19.25
N ALA A 437 33.60 0.05 -19.10
CA ALA A 437 33.40 -0.57 -17.78
C ALA A 437 34.72 -1.05 -17.14
N ALA A 438 35.73 -1.41 -17.94
CA ALA A 438 37.03 -1.84 -17.43
C ALA A 438 37.87 -0.68 -16.87
N GLU A 439 37.80 0.51 -17.47
CA GLU A 439 38.51 1.72 -16.97
C GLU A 439 37.88 2.28 -15.69
N LEU A 440 36.55 2.15 -15.53
CA LEU A 440 35.85 2.64 -14.35
C LEU A 440 36.18 1.82 -13.09
N VAL A 441 36.37 0.51 -13.23
CA VAL A 441 36.72 -0.38 -12.11
C VAL A 441 38.13 -0.10 -11.59
N ASP A 442 39.09 0.21 -12.48
CA ASP A 442 40.46 0.55 -12.11
C ASP A 442 40.55 1.93 -11.42
N ALA A 443 39.73 2.89 -11.88
CA ALA A 443 39.60 4.20 -11.24
C ALA A 443 38.99 4.12 -9.83
N MET A 444 37.98 3.27 -9.63
CA MET A 444 37.33 3.09 -8.33
C MET A 444 38.25 2.39 -7.30
N GLN A 445 39.02 1.39 -7.73
CA GLN A 445 40.02 0.74 -6.87
C GLN A 445 41.13 1.71 -6.44
N THR A 446 41.56 2.60 -7.34
CA THR A 446 42.57 3.62 -7.03
C THR A 446 42.05 4.66 -6.02
N MET A 447 40.78 5.04 -6.12
CA MET A 447 40.15 6.01 -5.22
C MET A 447 39.96 5.43 -3.80
N GLN A 448 39.65 4.14 -3.69
CA GLN A 448 39.46 3.46 -2.40
C GLN A 448 40.76 3.33 -1.61
N VAL A 449 41.90 3.08 -2.28
CA VAL A 449 43.23 3.08 -1.66
C VAL A 449 43.62 4.48 -1.14
N GLN A 450 43.23 5.55 -1.85
CA GLN A 450 43.50 6.94 -1.43
C GLN A 450 42.65 7.38 -0.23
N VAL A 451 41.40 6.93 -0.13
CA VAL A 451 40.50 7.24 1.01
C VAL A 451 40.97 6.55 2.29
N GLU A 452 41.47 5.31 2.21
CA GLU A 452 42.02 4.61 3.37
C GLU A 452 43.35 5.22 3.85
N ALA A 453 44.20 5.68 2.92
CA ALA A 453 45.42 6.42 3.24
C ALA A 453 45.12 7.78 3.91
N ALA A 454 44.05 8.47 3.50
CA ALA A 454 43.61 9.71 4.12
C ALA A 454 43.03 9.52 5.54
N ARG A 455 42.31 8.41 5.78
CA ARG A 455 41.80 8.04 7.10
C ARG A 455 42.89 7.74 8.12
N LYS A 456 44.02 7.15 7.69
CA LYS A 456 45.14 6.83 8.59
C LYS A 456 45.97 8.05 9.02
N LYS A 457 45.79 9.20 8.36
CA LYS A 457 46.60 10.42 8.58
C LYS A 457 45.89 11.52 9.40
N ARG A 458 44.59 11.38 9.70
CA ARG A 458 43.88 12.33 10.57
C ARG A 458 43.97 11.90 12.03
N GLY A 459 44.93 12.49 12.74
CA GLY A 459 44.88 12.62 14.19
C GLY A 459 43.60 13.30 14.62
N ARG A 460 43.16 13.03 15.86
CA ARG A 460 41.90 13.50 16.43
C ARG A 460 41.81 15.03 16.36
N ASP A 461 40.99 15.55 15.47
CA ASP A 461 40.55 16.94 15.51
C ASP A 461 39.43 17.04 16.55
N GLU A 462 39.66 17.82 17.60
CA GLU A 462 38.65 18.19 18.58
C GLU A 462 37.59 19.06 17.91
N VAL A 463 36.33 18.61 17.97
CA VAL A 463 35.18 19.37 17.47
C VAL A 463 34.70 20.31 18.58
N VAL A 464 34.96 21.60 18.44
CA VAL A 464 34.38 22.64 19.30
C VAL A 464 32.97 22.95 18.79
N PHE A 465 31.95 22.67 19.60
CA PHE A 465 30.58 23.11 19.34
C PHE A 465 30.42 24.56 19.83
N LEU A 466 30.25 25.51 18.92
CA LEU A 466 29.83 26.87 19.26
C LEU A 466 28.30 26.93 19.33
N PRO A 467 27.71 27.53 20.38
CA PRO A 467 26.27 27.73 20.44
C PRO A 467 25.84 28.76 19.37
N ILE A 468 25.06 28.31 18.39
CA ILE A 468 24.42 29.20 17.42
C ILE A 468 23.19 29.80 18.11
N VAL A 469 23.27 31.07 18.48
CA VAL A 469 22.11 31.87 18.89
C VAL A 469 21.41 32.33 17.61
N ARG A 470 20.30 31.68 17.24
CA ARG A 470 19.42 32.17 16.17
C ARG A 470 18.59 33.33 16.71
N TYR A 471 18.80 34.53 16.15
CA TYR A 471 17.85 35.62 16.32
C TYR A 471 16.51 35.23 15.67
N PRO A 472 15.36 35.57 16.28
CA PRO A 472 14.07 35.40 15.64
C PRO A 472 14.02 36.31 14.41
N VAL A 473 14.23 35.71 13.24
CA VAL A 473 13.93 36.37 11.96
C VAL A 473 12.42 36.55 11.95
N GLN A 474 11.96 37.80 11.85
CA GLN A 474 10.54 38.08 11.63
C GLN A 474 10.08 37.25 10.42
N PRO A 475 8.98 36.49 10.51
CA PRO A 475 8.50 35.70 9.38
C PRO A 475 8.17 36.67 8.24
N THR A 476 9.03 36.72 7.23
CA THR A 476 8.68 37.28 5.94
C THR A 476 7.46 36.51 5.44
N PRO A 477 6.42 37.18 4.91
CA PRO A 477 5.28 36.51 4.30
C PRO A 477 5.82 35.52 3.26
N VAL A 478 5.62 34.23 3.49
CA VAL A 478 5.96 33.22 2.49
C VAL A 478 5.01 33.47 1.32
N PRO A 479 5.50 33.79 0.11
CA PRO A 479 4.63 33.98 -1.03
C PRO A 479 3.77 32.72 -1.20
N THR A 480 2.46 32.91 -1.41
CA THR A 480 1.55 31.79 -1.65
C THR A 480 2.08 30.97 -2.82
N PRO A 481 2.30 29.65 -2.66
CA PRO A 481 2.78 28.80 -3.74
C PRO A 481 1.92 29.00 -4.98
N GLN A 482 2.53 29.30 -6.12
CA GLN A 482 1.79 29.37 -7.39
C GLN A 482 1.58 27.95 -7.88
N ILE A 483 0.40 27.41 -7.59
CA ILE A 483 -0.01 26.10 -8.09
C ILE A 483 -0.28 26.24 -9.60
N PRO A 484 0.45 25.51 -10.46
CA PRO A 484 0.20 25.60 -11.90
C PRO A 484 -1.23 25.13 -12.22
N PRO A 485 -1.95 25.82 -13.13
CA PRO A 485 -3.30 25.43 -13.49
C PRO A 485 -3.33 24.06 -14.16
N ASP A 486 -4.46 23.36 -14.06
CA ASP A 486 -4.69 22.17 -14.85
C ASP A 486 -4.90 22.56 -16.32
N ASP A 487 -3.98 22.11 -17.15
CA ASP A 487 -4.09 22.17 -18.59
C ASP A 487 -4.33 20.75 -19.10
N ALA A 488 -5.53 20.50 -19.62
CA ALA A 488 -5.93 19.20 -20.13
C ALA A 488 -5.49 18.95 -21.59
N SER A 489 -4.77 19.90 -22.21
CA SER A 489 -4.33 19.74 -23.59
C SER A 489 -3.31 18.59 -23.72
N GLY A 490 -3.59 17.66 -24.63
CA GLY A 490 -2.65 16.65 -25.11
C GLY A 490 -2.48 15.36 -24.27
N CYS A 491 -3.25 15.14 -23.20
CA CYS A 491 -3.13 13.93 -22.37
C CYS A 491 -4.33 13.72 -21.42
N PRO A 492 -4.60 12.49 -20.95
CA PRO A 492 -4.79 12.28 -19.52
C PRO A 492 -3.43 12.45 -18.81
N CYS A 493 -3.34 13.33 -17.82
CA CYS A 493 -2.09 13.61 -17.11
C CYS A 493 -2.25 13.38 -15.61
N GLY A 494 -1.13 13.14 -14.92
CA GLY A 494 -1.05 13.11 -13.47
C GLY A 494 -0.06 14.14 -12.94
N TRP A 495 -0.27 14.60 -11.71
CA TRP A 495 0.69 15.41 -10.97
C TRP A 495 1.50 14.53 -10.02
N PHE A 496 2.80 14.44 -10.26
CA PHE A 496 3.70 13.52 -9.56
C PHE A 496 4.70 14.24 -8.67
N ASP A 497 5.00 13.69 -7.50
CA ASP A 497 6.18 14.09 -6.74
C ASP A 497 7.46 13.40 -7.26
N SER A 498 8.61 13.70 -6.64
CA SER A 498 9.91 13.15 -7.03
C SER A 498 10.05 11.63 -6.83
N ILE A 499 9.25 11.03 -5.94
CA ILE A 499 9.20 9.57 -5.76
C ILE A 499 8.10 8.93 -6.63
N GLY A 500 7.46 9.71 -7.51
CA GLY A 500 6.45 9.26 -8.43
C GLY A 500 5.12 8.89 -7.77
N ARG A 501 4.73 9.49 -6.64
CA ARG A 501 3.34 9.40 -6.19
C ARG A 501 2.48 10.33 -7.04
N MET A 502 1.39 9.81 -7.58
CA MET A 502 0.39 10.61 -8.29
C MET A 502 -0.56 11.24 -7.27
N PHE A 503 -0.59 12.56 -7.19
CA PHE A 503 -1.40 13.31 -6.21
C PHE A 503 -2.70 13.86 -6.76
N ASP A 504 -2.76 14.03 -8.08
CA ASP A 504 -3.89 14.64 -8.77
C ASP A 504 -3.91 14.15 -10.22
N PHE A 505 -5.08 14.19 -10.86
CA PHE A 505 -5.36 13.66 -12.19
C PHE A 505 -6.08 14.71 -13.02
N ILE A 506 -5.52 14.98 -14.20
CA ILE A 506 -6.13 15.86 -15.19
C ILE A 506 -6.84 14.98 -16.23
N PRO A 507 -8.19 14.96 -16.27
CA PRO A 507 -8.92 14.25 -17.30
C PRO A 507 -8.66 14.87 -18.67
N PRO A 508 -8.68 14.07 -19.76
CA PRO A 508 -8.60 14.61 -21.11
C PRO A 508 -9.86 15.42 -21.43
N GLN A 509 -9.70 16.50 -22.20
CA GLN A 509 -10.79 17.37 -22.68
C GLN A 509 -11.54 16.80 -23.88
#